data_AF-A0A9E5HUY8-F1
#
_entry.id   AF-A0A9E5HUY8-F1
#
_cell.length_a   1.000
_cell.length_b   1.000
_cell.length_c   1.000
_cell.angle_alpha   90.00
_cell.angle_beta   90.00
_cell.angle_gamma   90.00
#
_symmetry.space_group_name_H-M   'P 1'
#
loop_
_entity.id
_entity.type
_entity.pdbx_description
1 polymer ?
#
loop_
_entity_poly.entity_id
_entity_poly.type
_entity_poly.pdbx_seq_one_letter_code
_entity_poly.pdbx_strand_id
1 'polypeptide(L)'
;MTEVTMTVNGKTVSGSVEGRTLLVEFIRNDLHLTGTHVGCDTSQCGACAIHVNGKLVKACTMFALEADGAEVSTIEGQANDDGSLNVIQQAFKEHHGLQCGFCTPGMVMAAADLLKTNSKPTELEIREHLEGNICRCTGYHNIVKAILAASGQDVSNIAAE
;
A
#
# COMPACT_ATOMS: atom_id res chain seq x y z
N MET A 1 -26.49 -13.32 2.29
CA MET A 1 -25.35 -12.85 1.49
C MET A 1 -25.84 -11.69 0.64
N THR A 2 -25.03 -10.66 0.49
CA THR A 2 -25.35 -9.43 -0.25
C THR A 2 -24.37 -9.31 -1.41
N GLU A 3 -24.86 -8.96 -2.60
CA GLU A 3 -24.01 -8.63 -3.75
C GLU A 3 -23.36 -7.27 -3.54
N VAL A 4 -22.06 -7.18 -3.79
CA VAL A 4 -21.31 -5.92 -3.87
C VAL A 4 -20.67 -5.79 -5.24
N THR A 5 -20.57 -4.57 -5.76
CA THR A 5 -19.87 -4.25 -7.01
C THR A 5 -18.94 -3.07 -6.78
N MET A 6 -17.68 -3.17 -7.18
CA MET A 6 -16.69 -2.10 -7.02
C MET A 6 -15.68 -2.11 -8.18
N THR A 7 -14.89 -1.06 -8.30
CA THR A 7 -13.81 -1.00 -9.30
C THR A 7 -12.48 -1.24 -8.59
N VAL A 8 -11.82 -2.36 -8.85
CA VAL A 8 -10.51 -2.70 -8.27
C VAL A 8 -9.44 -2.62 -9.35
N ASN A 9 -8.43 -1.78 -9.15
CA ASN A 9 -7.33 -1.57 -10.11
C ASN A 9 -7.84 -1.30 -11.54
N GLY A 10 -8.85 -0.44 -11.66
CA GLY A 10 -9.47 -0.06 -12.95
C GLY A 10 -10.42 -1.10 -13.56
N LYS A 11 -10.67 -2.23 -12.89
CA LYS A 11 -11.59 -3.29 -13.37
C LYS A 11 -12.81 -3.39 -12.47
N THR A 12 -14.00 -3.36 -13.05
CA THR A 12 -15.23 -3.66 -12.32
C THR A 12 -15.25 -5.12 -11.90
N VAL A 13 -15.49 -5.37 -10.62
CA VAL A 13 -15.63 -6.70 -10.02
C VAL A 13 -16.90 -6.74 -9.18
N SER A 14 -17.50 -7.91 -9.07
CA SER A 14 -18.65 -8.15 -8.20
C SER A 14 -18.50 -9.47 -7.44
N GLY A 15 -19.20 -9.59 -6.32
CA GLY A 15 -19.21 -10.83 -5.55
C GLY A 15 -20.26 -10.83 -4.42
N SER A 16 -20.60 -12.02 -3.96
CA SER A 16 -21.56 -12.22 -2.87
C SER A 16 -20.82 -12.32 -1.53
N VAL A 17 -21.11 -11.43 -0.60
CA VAL A 17 -20.41 -11.34 0.70
C VAL A 17 -21.37 -11.52 1.88
N GLU A 18 -20.84 -11.97 3.02
CA GLU A 18 -21.54 -11.85 4.29
C GLU A 18 -21.39 -10.43 4.83
N GLY A 19 -22.33 -9.95 5.66
CA GLY A 19 -22.27 -8.60 6.21
C GLY A 19 -21.05 -8.31 7.10
N ARG A 20 -20.31 -9.35 7.49
CA ARG A 20 -19.07 -9.29 8.29
C ARG A 20 -17.79 -9.48 7.48
N THR A 21 -17.88 -9.77 6.18
CA THR A 21 -16.71 -10.02 5.35
C THR A 21 -15.85 -8.76 5.29
N LEU A 22 -14.59 -8.87 5.73
CA LEU A 22 -13.66 -7.74 5.65
C LEU A 22 -13.23 -7.53 4.20
N LEU A 23 -12.97 -6.27 3.83
CA LEU A 23 -12.53 -5.90 2.49
C LEU A 23 -11.21 -6.61 2.14
N VAL A 24 -10.30 -6.76 3.10
CA VAL A 24 -9.05 -7.52 2.89
C VAL A 24 -9.29 -9.01 2.58
N GLU A 25 -10.32 -9.62 3.17
CA GLU A 25 -10.67 -11.01 2.90
C GLU A 25 -11.24 -11.14 1.50
N PHE A 26 -12.16 -10.25 1.12
CA PHE A 26 -12.73 -10.23 -0.23
C PHE A 26 -11.64 -10.05 -1.32
N ILE A 27 -10.75 -9.08 -1.14
CA ILE A 27 -9.63 -8.83 -2.07
C ILE A 27 -8.72 -10.06 -2.20
N ARG A 28 -8.36 -10.71 -1.08
CA ARG A 28 -7.39 -11.81 -1.09
C ARG A 28 -7.99 -13.15 -1.51
N ASN A 29 -9.18 -13.47 -1.04
CA ASN A 29 -9.76 -14.80 -1.14
C ASN A 29 -10.69 -14.92 -2.34
N ASP A 30 -11.49 -13.90 -2.62
CA ASP A 30 -12.47 -13.92 -3.71
C ASP A 30 -11.89 -13.35 -5.00
N LEU A 31 -11.13 -12.25 -4.92
CA LEU A 31 -10.47 -11.64 -6.09
C LEU A 31 -9.06 -12.20 -6.35
N HIS A 32 -8.52 -12.99 -5.44
CA HIS A 32 -7.17 -13.58 -5.51
C HIS A 32 -6.03 -12.55 -5.68
N LEU A 33 -6.23 -11.32 -5.20
CA LEU A 33 -5.21 -10.27 -5.15
C LEU A 33 -4.47 -10.34 -3.81
N THR A 34 -3.46 -11.21 -3.77
CA THR A 34 -2.81 -11.61 -2.51
C THR A 34 -1.70 -10.66 -2.03
N GLY A 35 -1.38 -9.62 -2.79
CA GLY A 35 -0.32 -8.67 -2.46
C GLY A 35 -0.65 -7.81 -1.24
N THR A 36 -1.92 -7.50 -1.00
CA THR A 36 -2.34 -6.88 0.27
C THR A 36 -2.26 -7.92 1.39
N HIS A 37 -1.39 -7.72 2.37
CA HIS A 37 -1.13 -8.70 3.44
C HIS A 37 -1.94 -8.41 4.71
N VAL A 38 -2.08 -9.44 5.54
CA VAL A 38 -2.68 -9.34 6.88
C VAL A 38 -1.63 -9.75 7.90
N GLY A 39 -1.15 -8.79 8.70
CA GLY A 39 -0.05 -9.03 9.65
C GLY A 39 -0.44 -8.99 11.13
N CYS A 40 -1.58 -8.40 11.49
CA CYS A 40 -1.95 -8.21 12.90
C CYS A 40 -3.45 -8.25 13.23
N ASP A 41 -4.35 -8.16 12.25
CA ASP A 41 -5.83 -8.09 12.41
C ASP A 41 -6.38 -7.02 13.38
N THR A 42 -5.52 -6.10 13.82
CA THR A 42 -5.80 -5.09 14.84
C THR A 42 -5.51 -3.66 14.36
N SER A 43 -5.37 -3.46 13.04
CA SER A 43 -5.09 -2.16 12.40
C SER A 43 -3.71 -1.53 12.65
N GLN A 44 -2.82 -2.19 13.42
CA GLN A 44 -1.56 -1.58 13.87
C GLN A 44 -0.44 -1.63 12.82
N CYS A 45 -0.30 -2.76 12.10
CA CYS A 45 0.92 -3.02 11.32
C CYS A 45 0.98 -2.35 9.94
N GLY A 46 -0.18 -1.95 9.38
CA GLY A 46 -0.26 -1.36 8.05
C GLY A 46 -0.01 -2.25 6.84
N ALA A 47 0.29 -3.53 7.02
CA ALA A 47 0.52 -4.46 5.91
C ALA A 47 -0.70 -4.62 4.97
N CYS A 48 -1.90 -4.30 5.46
CA CYS A 48 -3.17 -4.33 4.72
C CYS A 48 -3.55 -2.98 4.08
N ALA A 49 -2.62 -2.02 4.01
CA ALA A 49 -2.91 -0.70 3.46
C ALA A 49 -3.21 -0.78 1.96
N ILE A 50 -4.31 -0.12 1.57
CA ILE A 50 -4.79 0.04 0.19
C ILE A 50 -5.33 1.46 0.02
N HIS A 51 -5.69 1.85 -1.20
CA HIS A 51 -6.45 3.08 -1.43
C HIS A 51 -7.93 2.77 -1.68
N VAL A 52 -8.82 3.51 -1.04
CA VAL A 52 -10.26 3.51 -1.31
C VAL A 52 -10.69 4.95 -1.60
N ASN A 53 -11.26 5.17 -2.78
CA ASN A 53 -11.61 6.50 -3.31
C ASN A 53 -10.44 7.50 -3.18
N GLY A 54 -9.23 7.01 -3.49
CA GLY A 54 -8.00 7.80 -3.45
C GLY A 54 -7.46 8.15 -2.07
N LYS A 55 -7.98 7.55 -0.98
CA LYS A 55 -7.49 7.71 0.40
C LYS A 55 -6.84 6.42 0.91
N LEU A 56 -5.76 6.54 1.68
CA LEU A 56 -5.12 5.42 2.38
C LEU A 56 -6.02 4.84 3.48
N VAL A 57 -6.31 3.53 3.39
CA VAL A 57 -7.21 2.80 4.30
C VAL A 57 -6.57 1.47 4.71
N LYS A 58 -6.81 1.03 5.94
CA LYS A 58 -6.46 -0.32 6.42
C LYS A 58 -7.58 -1.29 6.05
N ALA A 59 -7.35 -2.16 5.06
CA ALA A 59 -8.40 -3.04 4.54
C ALA A 59 -8.94 -4.05 5.57
N CYS A 60 -8.19 -4.33 6.64
CA CYS A 60 -8.62 -5.25 7.70
C CYS A 60 -9.64 -4.64 8.69
N THR A 61 -10.01 -3.36 8.53
CA THR A 61 -10.99 -2.68 9.40
C THR A 61 -12.16 -2.08 8.63
N MET A 62 -12.33 -2.47 7.37
CA MET A 62 -13.44 -2.04 6.51
C MET A 62 -14.16 -3.29 6.02
N PHE A 63 -15.49 -3.28 6.01
CA PHE A 63 -16.26 -4.36 5.42
C PHE A 63 -16.31 -4.23 3.89
N ALA A 64 -16.36 -5.36 3.19
CA ALA A 64 -16.53 -5.38 1.73
C ALA A 64 -17.83 -4.66 1.31
N LEU A 65 -18.88 -4.75 2.13
CA LEU A 65 -20.15 -4.04 1.92
C LEU A 65 -20.00 -2.51 1.93
N GLU A 66 -19.07 -1.96 2.72
CA GLU A 66 -18.82 -0.52 2.75
C GLU A 66 -18.09 -0.01 1.51
N ALA A 67 -17.47 -0.92 0.74
CA ALA A 67 -16.76 -0.61 -0.50
C ALA A 67 -17.64 -0.75 -1.75
N ASP A 68 -18.94 -1.02 -1.59
CA ASP A 68 -19.87 -1.06 -2.71
C ASP A 68 -19.90 0.28 -3.45
N GLY A 69 -19.74 0.24 -4.78
CA GLY A 69 -19.59 1.37 -5.67
C GLY A 69 -18.25 2.13 -5.57
N ALA A 70 -17.31 1.71 -4.72
CA ALA A 70 -16.05 2.43 -4.52
C ALA A 70 -14.99 2.12 -5.61
N GLU A 71 -14.02 3.02 -5.74
CA GLU A 71 -12.76 2.75 -6.43
C GLU A 71 -11.71 2.28 -5.43
N VAL A 72 -11.14 1.10 -5.67
CA VAL A 72 -10.13 0.46 -4.83
C VAL A 72 -8.85 0.28 -5.64
N SER A 73 -7.71 0.67 -5.06
CA SER A 73 -6.39 0.38 -5.62
C SER A 73 -5.56 -0.41 -4.62
N THR A 74 -4.95 -1.50 -5.09
CA THR A 74 -4.06 -2.37 -4.31
C THR A 74 -2.63 -2.28 -4.84
N ILE A 75 -1.71 -3.02 -4.24
CA ILE A 75 -0.30 -3.07 -4.68
C ILE A 75 -0.16 -3.58 -6.12
N GLU A 76 -1.03 -4.49 -6.55
CA GLU A 76 -1.06 -5.04 -7.91
C GLU A 76 -1.39 -3.98 -8.96
N GLY A 77 -2.11 -2.93 -8.58
CA GLY A 77 -2.44 -1.79 -9.44
C GLY A 77 -1.38 -0.68 -9.46
N GLN A 78 -0.24 -0.86 -8.80
CA GLN A 78 0.80 0.18 -8.74
C GLN A 78 1.76 0.17 -9.94
N ALA A 79 1.88 -0.94 -10.67
CA ALA A 79 2.73 -0.98 -11.86
C ALA A 79 2.25 0.03 -12.92
N ASN A 80 3.15 0.47 -13.80
CA ASN A 80 2.77 1.25 -14.97
C ASN A 80 1.89 0.40 -15.91
N ASP A 81 1.17 1.04 -16.83
CA ASP A 81 0.27 0.36 -17.78
C ASP A 81 0.97 -0.70 -18.65
N ASP A 82 2.28 -0.54 -18.89
CA ASP A 82 3.11 -1.49 -19.64
C ASP A 82 3.64 -2.67 -18.80
N GLY A 83 3.29 -2.70 -17.50
CA GLY A 83 3.73 -3.69 -16.52
C GLY A 83 5.10 -3.42 -15.91
N SER A 84 5.77 -2.32 -16.25
CA SER A 84 7.02 -1.94 -15.60
C SER A 84 6.77 -1.46 -14.16
N LEU A 85 7.82 -1.50 -13.33
CA LEU A 85 7.77 -0.91 -12.00
C LEU A 85 7.55 0.60 -12.11
N ASN A 86 6.66 1.14 -11.27
CA ASN A 86 6.53 2.58 -11.13
C ASN A 86 7.75 3.18 -10.38
N VAL A 87 7.83 4.51 -10.31
CA VAL A 87 8.96 5.21 -9.68
C VAL A 87 9.17 4.83 -8.20
N ILE A 88 8.10 4.56 -7.45
CA ILE A 88 8.17 4.15 -6.04
C ILE A 88 8.71 2.73 -5.93
N GLN A 89 8.13 1.79 -6.69
CA GLN A 89 8.55 0.39 -6.71
C GLN A 89 10.01 0.26 -7.16
N GLN A 90 10.41 1.02 -8.18
CA GLN A 90 11.79 1.04 -8.67
C GLN A 90 12.76 1.56 -7.58
N ALA A 91 12.42 2.65 -6.90
CA ALA A 91 13.25 3.18 -5.82
C ALA A 91 13.36 2.22 -4.63
N PHE A 92 12.27 1.53 -4.24
CA PHE A 92 12.31 0.50 -3.20
C PHE A 92 13.25 -0.65 -3.58
N LYS A 93 13.29 -1.05 -4.85
CA LYS A 93 14.21 -2.07 -5.37
C LYS A 93 15.66 -1.58 -5.36
N GLU A 94 15.93 -0.39 -5.87
CA GLU A 94 17.28 0.16 -6.03
C GLU A 94 17.94 0.55 -4.71
N HIS A 95 17.15 1.02 -3.74
CA HIS A 95 17.66 1.50 -2.46
C HIS A 95 17.45 0.51 -1.31
N HIS A 96 17.18 -0.76 -1.61
CA HIS A 96 16.98 -1.80 -0.60
C HIS A 96 15.89 -1.44 0.42
N GLY A 97 14.83 -0.77 -0.04
CA GLY A 97 13.63 -0.44 0.76
C GLY A 97 12.80 -1.67 1.13
N LEU A 98 13.22 -2.88 0.74
CA LEU A 98 12.64 -4.15 1.15
C LEU A 98 13.73 -5.17 1.53
N GLN A 99 13.38 -6.07 2.45
CA GLN A 99 14.17 -7.26 2.76
C GLN A 99 13.27 -8.50 2.66
N CYS A 100 12.50 -8.85 3.70
CA CYS A 100 11.58 -10.00 3.64
C CYS A 100 10.39 -9.80 2.70
N GLY A 101 10.09 -8.55 2.31
CA GLY A 101 9.00 -8.19 1.40
C GLY A 101 7.60 -8.13 2.02
N PHE A 102 7.39 -8.59 3.25
CA PHE A 102 6.04 -8.71 3.83
C PHE A 102 5.36 -7.35 4.06
N CYS A 103 6.07 -6.34 4.59
CA CYS A 103 5.49 -5.00 4.76
C CYS A 103 5.46 -4.19 3.48
N THR A 104 6.20 -4.60 2.44
CA THR A 104 6.48 -3.78 1.27
C THR A 104 5.22 -3.32 0.52
N PRO A 105 4.19 -4.15 0.30
CA PRO A 105 2.92 -3.70 -0.27
C PRO A 105 2.32 -2.49 0.46
N GLY A 106 2.11 -2.60 1.78
CA GLY A 106 1.56 -1.50 2.57
C GLY A 106 2.44 -0.26 2.61
N MET A 107 3.77 -0.44 2.64
CA MET A 107 4.74 0.66 2.57
C MET A 107 4.68 1.42 1.24
N VAL A 108 4.56 0.71 0.11
CA VAL A 108 4.44 1.33 -1.21
C VAL A 108 3.12 2.09 -1.32
N MET A 109 2.02 1.53 -0.82
CA MET A 109 0.72 2.23 -0.81
C MET A 109 0.79 3.51 0.03
N ALA A 110 1.38 3.46 1.23
CA ALA A 110 1.57 4.65 2.06
C ALA A 110 2.50 5.70 1.40
N ALA A 111 3.58 5.26 0.76
CA ALA A 111 4.46 6.16 0.01
C ALA A 111 3.72 6.86 -1.15
N ALA A 112 2.86 6.14 -1.87
CA ALA A 112 2.06 6.70 -2.95
C ALA A 112 1.05 7.76 -2.45
N ASP A 113 0.41 7.53 -1.30
CA ASP A 113 -0.48 8.52 -0.65
C ASP A 113 0.29 9.79 -0.26
N LEU A 114 1.45 9.63 0.39
CA LEU A 114 2.32 10.75 0.76
C LEU A 114 2.75 11.56 -0.48
N LEU A 115 3.32 10.91 -1.49
CA LEU A 115 3.89 11.60 -2.65
C LEU A 115 2.85 12.26 -3.54
N LYS A 116 1.59 11.79 -3.49
CA LYS A 116 0.45 12.46 -4.14
C LYS A 116 0.12 13.82 -3.50
N THR A 117 0.31 13.96 -2.18
CA THR A 117 -0.06 15.16 -1.43
C THR A 117 1.14 16.07 -1.12
N ASN A 118 2.34 15.49 -1.01
CA ASN A 118 3.61 16.18 -0.82
C ASN A 118 4.66 15.58 -1.76
N SER A 119 4.92 16.26 -2.88
CA SER A 119 5.85 15.78 -3.92
C SER A 119 7.33 15.79 -3.53
N LYS A 120 7.71 16.46 -2.44
CA LYS A 120 9.10 16.55 -1.95
C LYS A 120 9.13 16.56 -0.42
N PRO A 121 8.76 15.44 0.23
CA PRO A 121 8.72 15.38 1.68
C PRO A 121 10.14 15.34 2.24
N THR A 122 10.31 15.88 3.44
CA THR A 122 11.50 15.71 4.27
C THR A 122 11.56 14.30 4.86
N GLU A 123 12.73 13.89 5.34
CA GLU A 123 12.87 12.62 6.06
C GLU A 123 11.92 12.52 7.26
N LEU A 124 11.76 13.61 8.02
CA LEU A 124 10.86 13.65 9.17
C LEU A 124 9.40 13.39 8.75
N GLU A 125 8.92 14.11 7.73
CA GLU A 125 7.56 13.94 7.22
C GLU A 125 7.30 12.51 6.70
N ILE A 126 8.30 11.88 6.05
CA ILE A 126 8.18 10.48 5.64
C ILE A 126 8.04 9.58 6.87
N ARG A 127 8.88 9.76 7.89
CA ARG A 127 8.86 8.93 9.11
C ARG A 127 7.52 9.07 9.84
N GLU A 128 7.02 10.29 10.00
CA GLU A 128 5.71 10.56 10.61
C GLU A 128 4.58 9.92 9.80
N HIS A 129 4.61 10.03 8.47
CA HIS A 129 3.60 9.42 7.61
C HIS A 129 3.63 7.87 7.67
N LEU A 130 4.79 7.27 7.94
CA LEU A 130 4.97 5.83 8.04
C LEU A 130 4.67 5.25 9.44
N GLU A 131 4.32 6.04 10.46
CA GLU A 131 4.04 5.55 11.82
C GLU A 131 3.00 4.40 11.85
N GLY A 132 2.04 4.41 10.91
CA GLY A 132 1.04 3.37 10.76
C GLY A 132 1.48 2.13 9.96
N ASN A 133 2.76 1.99 9.61
CA ASN A 133 3.30 0.87 8.83
C ASN A 133 4.56 0.30 9.51
N ILE A 134 4.48 -0.93 10.00
CA ILE A 134 5.55 -1.56 10.79
C ILE A 134 6.44 -2.41 9.89
N CYS A 135 7.76 -2.18 9.97
CA CYS A 135 8.77 -3.06 9.39
C CYS A 135 9.64 -3.66 10.49
N ARG A 136 9.90 -4.98 10.39
CA ARG A 136 10.77 -5.69 11.35
C ARG A 136 12.18 -5.99 10.83
N CYS A 137 12.48 -5.66 9.58
CA CYS A 137 13.71 -6.06 8.92
C CYS A 137 14.67 -4.89 8.65
N THR A 138 14.16 -3.73 8.21
CA THR A 138 15.01 -2.67 7.62
C THR A 138 15.49 -1.62 8.60
N GLY A 139 14.88 -1.50 9.78
CA GLY A 139 15.07 -0.32 10.64
C GLY A 139 14.57 1.00 10.02
N TYR A 140 13.77 0.92 8.95
CA TYR A 140 13.18 2.03 8.18
C TYR A 140 14.13 2.90 7.35
N HIS A 141 15.44 2.93 7.65
CA HIS A 141 16.40 3.81 6.96
C HIS A 141 16.33 3.71 5.42
N ASN A 142 16.38 2.48 4.89
CA ASN A 142 16.32 2.26 3.44
C ASN A 142 14.92 2.47 2.84
N ILE A 143 13.85 2.35 3.64
CA ILE A 143 12.48 2.68 3.19
C ILE A 143 12.37 4.19 3.01
N VAL A 144 12.83 4.97 3.98
CA VAL A 144 12.84 6.44 3.91
C VAL A 144 13.69 6.91 2.74
N LYS A 145 14.89 6.33 2.58
CA LYS A 145 15.78 6.61 1.44
C LYS A 145 15.12 6.33 0.10
N ALA A 146 14.42 5.20 -0.03
CA ALA A 146 13.68 4.87 -1.25
C ALA A 146 12.57 5.88 -1.56
N ILE A 147 11.84 6.36 -0.56
CA ILE A 147 10.76 7.35 -0.76
C ILE A 147 11.34 8.71 -1.17
N LEU A 148 12.45 9.14 -0.55
CA LEU A 148 13.17 10.36 -0.98
C LEU A 148 13.64 10.25 -2.43
N ALA A 149 14.26 9.13 -2.81
CA ALA A 149 14.67 8.90 -4.19
C ALA A 149 13.48 8.89 -5.16
N ALA A 150 12.36 8.25 -4.79
CA ALA A 150 11.14 8.24 -5.60
C ALA A 150 10.55 9.64 -5.83
N SER A 151 10.79 10.57 -4.90
CA SER A 151 10.41 11.99 -5.02
C SER A 151 11.39 12.84 -5.86
N GLY A 152 12.41 12.21 -6.47
CA GLY A 152 13.42 12.86 -7.29
C GLY A 152 14.46 13.64 -6.47
N GLN A 153 14.58 13.37 -5.17
CA GLN A 153 15.59 13.98 -4.31
C GLN A 153 16.91 13.19 -4.38
N ASP A 154 18.03 13.90 -4.27
CA ASP A 154 19.36 13.26 -4.20
C ASP A 154 19.56 12.61 -2.83
N VAL A 155 19.85 11.32 -2.84
CA VAL A 155 20.03 10.49 -1.63
C VAL A 155 21.46 9.99 -1.46
N SER A 156 22.42 10.49 -2.23
CA SER A 156 23.84 10.07 -2.17
C SER A 156 24.44 10.27 -0.77
N ASN A 157 24.01 11.33 -0.08
CA ASN A 157 24.54 11.73 1.23
C ASN A 157 23.77 11.10 2.41
N ILE A 158 22.71 10.34 2.15
CA ILE A 158 21.95 9.64 3.18
C ILE A 158 22.67 8.33 3.46
N ALA A 159 23.40 8.32 4.59
CA ALA A 159 24.17 7.17 5.03
C ALA A 159 23.27 5.93 5.18
N ALA A 160 23.79 4.78 4.77
CA ALA A 160 23.31 3.50 5.25
C ALA A 160 23.92 3.33 6.64
N GLU A 161 23.21 3.78 7.68
CA GLU A 161 23.61 3.46 9.06
C GLU A 161 23.52 1.95 9.32
#